data_AF-A0A344TS16-F1
#
_entry.id   AF-A0A344TS16-F1
#
_cell.length_a   1.000
_cell.length_b   1.000
_cell.length_c   1.000
_cell.angle_alpha   90.00
_cell.angle_beta   90.00
_cell.angle_gamma   90.00
#
_symmetry.space_group_name_H-M   'P 1'
#
loop_
_entity.id
_entity.type
_entity.pdbx_description
1 polymer ?
#
loop_
_entity_poly.entity_id
_entity_poly.type
_entity_poly.pdbx_seq_one_letter_code
_entity_poly.pdbx_strand_id
1 'polypeptide(L)'
;MHQQWGAFIGNIAIQEKLVSTHQLGFEGKQIFADKSVVEGIHITGNQALGGNMIVKANSMDEAVGMAKNCPILFMGGMVEVRAIQPM
;
A
#
# COMPACT_ATOMS: atom_id res chain seq x y z
N MET A 1 3.36 8.81 -14.68
CA MET A 1 3.27 7.82 -13.57
C MET A 1 4.47 7.90 -12.63
N HIS A 2 5.70 7.61 -13.05
CA HIS A 2 6.88 7.66 -12.16
C HIS A 2 7.03 9.00 -11.39
N GLN A 3 6.84 10.14 -12.05
CA GLN A 3 6.94 11.45 -11.41
C GLN A 3 5.85 11.70 -10.34
N GLN A 4 4.62 11.22 -10.54
CA GLN A 4 3.53 11.38 -9.57
C GLN A 4 3.77 10.55 -8.31
N TRP A 5 4.26 9.31 -8.49
CA TRP A 5 4.67 8.45 -7.37
C TRP A 5 5.85 9.07 -6.61
N GLY A 6 6.87 9.56 -7.32
CA GLY A 6 8.01 10.24 -6.69
C GLY A 6 7.59 11.47 -5.90
N ALA A 7 6.71 12.31 -6.45
CA ALA A 7 6.20 13.50 -5.75
C ALA A 7 5.35 13.13 -4.53
N PHE A 8 4.46 12.14 -4.65
CA PHE A 8 3.63 11.66 -3.54
C PHE A 8 4.48 11.14 -2.37
N ILE A 9 5.43 10.25 -2.67
CA ILE A 9 6.34 9.67 -1.67
C ILE A 9 7.23 10.77 -1.07
N GLY A 10 7.79 11.65 -1.91
CA GLY A 10 8.64 12.76 -1.50
C GLY A 10 7.93 13.72 -0.54
N ASN A 11 6.67 14.08 -0.80
CA ASN A 11 5.88 14.95 0.06
C ASN A 11 5.64 14.36 1.46
N ILE A 12 5.49 13.04 1.57
CA ILE A 12 5.34 12.34 2.86
C ILE A 12 6.70 12.25 3.57
N ALA A 13 7.78 12.00 2.81
CA ALA A 13 9.14 11.90 3.35
C ALA A 13 9.64 13.24 3.92
N ILE A 14 9.39 14.36 3.24
CA ILE A 14 9.77 15.71 3.70
C ILE A 14 9.05 16.10 5.00
N GLN A 15 7.87 15.53 5.27
CA GLN A 15 7.16 15.69 6.53
C GLN A 15 7.67 14.77 7.65
N GLU A 16 8.72 13.97 7.40
CA GLU A 16 9.27 12.96 8.31
C GLU A 16 8.25 11.87 8.71
N LYS A 17 7.21 11.69 7.89
CA LYS A 17 6.13 10.74 8.13
C LYS A 17 6.34 9.41 7.42
N LEU A 18 7.21 9.32 6.43
CA LEU A 18 7.46 8.06 5.73
C LEU A 18 8.31 7.13 6.59
N VAL A 19 7.83 5.92 6.85
CA VAL A 19 8.61 4.84 7.51
C VAL A 19 9.17 3.89 6.47
N SER A 20 8.31 3.39 5.56
CA SER A 20 8.72 2.51 4.47
C SER A 20 7.68 2.51 3.35
N THR A 21 8.08 2.10 2.15
CA THR A 21 7.17 1.92 1.01
C THR A 21 7.76 0.89 0.05
N HIS A 22 6.92 -0.01 -0.47
CA HIS A 22 7.35 -1.06 -1.38
C HIS A 22 6.33 -1.27 -2.49
N GLN A 23 6.81 -1.41 -3.71
CA GLN A 23 6.04 -1.96 -4.82
C GLN A 23 6.09 -3.49 -4.75
N LEU A 24 4.96 -4.15 -4.94
CA LEU A 24 4.88 -5.61 -4.99
C LEU A 24 4.88 -6.09 -6.44
N GLY A 25 5.54 -7.22 -6.69
CA GLY A 25 5.50 -7.90 -7.97
C GLY A 25 4.20 -8.67 -8.17
N PHE A 26 3.96 -9.11 -9.40
CA PHE A 26 2.82 -9.96 -9.75
C PHE A 26 3.14 -11.46 -9.69
N GLU A 27 4.38 -11.81 -9.35
CA GLU A 27 4.82 -13.16 -9.09
C GLU A 27 4.82 -13.42 -7.58
N GLY A 28 4.32 -14.58 -7.16
CA GLY A 28 4.22 -14.94 -5.76
C GLY A 28 3.70 -16.35 -5.56
N LYS A 29 3.55 -16.73 -4.29
CA LYS A 29 2.93 -18.00 -3.89
C LYS A 29 1.96 -17.77 -2.76
N GLN A 30 0.84 -18.48 -2.80
CA GLN A 30 -0.14 -18.51 -1.72
C GLN A 30 0.05 -19.77 -0.90
N ILE A 31 -0.02 -19.63 0.43
CA ILE A 31 0.04 -20.74 1.39
C ILE A 31 -1.28 -20.79 2.14
N PHE A 32 -1.94 -21.94 2.14
CA PHE A 32 -3.23 -22.14 2.81
C PHE A 32 -3.07 -22.80 4.19
N ALA A 33 -4.15 -22.84 4.97
CA ALA A 33 -4.15 -23.40 6.32
C ALA A 33 -3.76 -24.88 6.39
N ASP A 34 -4.06 -25.64 5.32
CA ASP A 34 -3.66 -27.04 5.15
C ASP A 34 -2.20 -27.21 4.68
N LYS A 35 -1.44 -26.10 4.59
CA LYS A 35 -0.05 -26.01 4.12
C LYS A 35 0.13 -26.29 2.62
N SER A 36 -0.95 -26.35 1.84
CA SER A 36 -0.85 -26.39 0.39
C SER A 36 -0.29 -25.07 -0.16
N VAL A 37 0.47 -25.17 -1.25
CA VAL A 37 1.09 -24.02 -1.92
C VAL A 37 0.61 -23.95 -3.36
N VAL A 38 0.17 -22.77 -3.78
CA VAL A 38 -0.25 -22.48 -5.15
C VAL A 38 0.56 -21.32 -5.71
N GLU A 39 0.97 -21.44 -6.98
CA GLU A 39 1.65 -20.36 -7.70
C GLU A 39 0.67 -19.20 -7.99
N GLY A 40 1.15 -17.97 -7.84
CA GLY A 40 0.40 -16.75 -8.05
C GLY A 40 0.08 -15.98 -6.76
N ILE A 41 -0.39 -14.75 -6.94
CA ILE A 41 -0.78 -13.84 -5.86
C ILE A 41 -2.28 -13.96 -5.55
N HIS A 42 -2.66 -13.50 -4.36
CA HIS A 42 -4.07 -13.41 -4.01
C HIS A 42 -4.76 -12.27 -4.78
N ILE A 43 -5.83 -12.61 -5.49
CA ILE A 43 -6.67 -11.67 -6.25
C ILE A 43 -8.10 -11.81 -5.73
N THR A 44 -8.70 -10.68 -5.32
CA THR A 44 -10.11 -10.64 -4.92
C THR A 44 -10.87 -9.81 -5.95
N GLY A 45 -11.83 -10.43 -6.64
CA GLY A 45 -12.52 -9.81 -7.77
C GLY A 45 -11.55 -9.49 -8.90
N ASN A 46 -11.41 -8.21 -9.25
CA ASN A 46 -10.45 -7.72 -10.25
C ASN A 46 -9.35 -6.85 -9.61
N GLN A 47 -9.02 -7.11 -8.33
CA GLN A 47 -8.06 -6.34 -7.55
C GLN A 47 -6.99 -7.24 -6.95
N ALA A 48 -5.74 -6.78 -7.04
CA ALA A 48 -4.58 -7.38 -6.38
C ALA A 48 -3.81 -6.30 -5.61
N LEU A 49 -3.11 -6.70 -4.54
CA LEU A 49 -2.29 -5.78 -3.77
C LEU A 49 -1.02 -5.44 -4.56
N GLY A 50 -0.89 -4.20 -5.02
CA GLY A 50 0.25 -3.75 -5.84
C GLY A 50 1.40 -3.10 -5.05
N GLY A 51 1.18 -2.76 -3.78
CA GLY A 51 2.16 -2.03 -2.98
C GLY A 51 1.68 -1.78 -1.56
N ASN A 52 2.62 -1.42 -0.69
CA ASN A 52 2.31 -0.96 0.66
C ASN A 52 3.16 0.27 1.02
N MET A 53 2.70 0.98 2.04
CA MET A 53 3.42 2.09 2.64
C MET A 53 3.10 2.12 4.13
N ILE A 54 4.13 2.31 4.95
CA ILE A 54 4.01 2.58 6.37
C ILE A 54 4.33 4.06 6.59
N VAL A 55 3.42 4.75 7.26
CA VAL A 55 3.56 6.17 7.61
C VAL A 55 3.29 6.40 9.09
N LYS A 56 3.89 7.46 9.63
CA LYS A 56 3.54 8.06 10.91
C LYS A 56 2.41 9.06 10.69
N ALA A 57 1.38 8.98 11.51
CA ALA A 57 0.30 9.95 11.55
C ALA A 57 -0.17 10.09 13.01
N ASN A 58 -0.61 11.28 13.38
CA ASN A 58 -1.16 11.58 14.70
C ASN A 58 -2.61 11.09 14.86
N SER A 59 -3.27 10.76 13.75
CA SER A 59 -4.64 10.24 13.74
C SER A 59 -4.93 9.43 12.47
N MET A 60 -6.01 8.64 12.51
CA MET A 60 -6.52 7.95 11.33
C MET A 60 -6.92 8.94 10.22
N ASP A 61 -7.54 10.06 10.58
CA ASP A 61 -7.98 11.07 9.61
C ASP A 61 -6.81 11.73 8.88
N GLU A 62 -5.70 11.96 9.58
CA GLU A 62 -4.47 12.45 8.96
C GLU A 62 -3.90 11.43 7.97
N ALA A 63 -3.85 10.15 8.34
CA ALA A 63 -3.38 9.08 7.45
C ALA A 63 -4.28 8.97 6.20
N VAL A 64 -5.60 9.04 6.38
CA VAL A 64 -6.57 9.09 5.26
C VAL A 64 -6.36 10.33 4.40
N GLY A 65 -6.10 11.49 5.01
CA GLY A 65 -5.78 12.74 4.31
C GLY A 65 -4.55 12.60 3.41
N MET A 66 -3.49 11.97 3.91
CA MET A 66 -2.31 11.63 3.09
C MET A 66 -2.68 10.66 1.96
N ALA A 67 -3.39 9.58 2.27
CA ALA A 67 -3.75 8.53 1.31
C ALA A 67 -4.61 9.01 0.14
N LYS A 68 -5.45 10.05 0.32
CA LYS A 68 -6.26 10.66 -0.74
C LYS A 68 -5.45 11.20 -1.92
N ASN A 69 -4.16 11.47 -1.73
CA ASN A 69 -3.25 11.93 -2.78
C ASN A 69 -2.48 10.78 -3.47
N CYS A 70 -2.76 9.52 -3.13
CA CYS A 70 -2.07 8.38 -3.70
C CYS A 70 -2.36 8.25 -5.21
N PRO A 71 -1.34 8.16 -6.08
CA PRO A 71 -1.54 8.14 -7.53
C PRO A 71 -2.45 7.01 -8.04
N ILE A 72 -2.56 5.90 -7.30
CA ILE A 72 -3.40 4.75 -7.67
C ILE A 72 -4.88 5.12 -7.78
N LEU A 73 -5.33 6.13 -7.03
CA LEU A 73 -6.73 6.57 -7.02
C LEU A 73 -7.13 7.22 -8.35
N PHE A 74 -6.19 7.90 -9.04
CA PHE A 74 -6.43 8.45 -10.37
C PHE A 74 -6.52 7.38 -11.47
N MET A 75 -6.11 6.15 -11.16
CA MET A 75 -6.13 5.01 -12.07
C MET A 75 -7.30 4.07 -11.80
N GLY A 76 -8.25 4.46 -10.93
CA GLY A 76 -9.41 3.64 -10.56
C GLY A 76 -9.09 2.53 -9.56
N GLY A 77 -7.89 2.54 -8.95
CA GLY A 77 -7.57 1.65 -7.85
C GLY A 77 -8.07 2.17 -6.50
N MET A 78 -7.60 1.53 -5.43
CA MET A 78 -8.05 1.78 -4.06
C MET A 78 -6.84 1.84 -3.13
N VAL A 79 -6.99 2.58 -2.02
CA VAL A 79 -6.08 2.51 -0.87
C VAL A 79 -6.89 2.13 0.37
N GLU A 80 -6.46 1.08 1.06
CA GLU A 80 -6.94 0.72 2.39
C GLU A 80 -5.99 1.31 3.44
N VAL A 81 -6.53 2.02 4.44
CA VAL A 81 -5.74 2.65 5.51
C VAL A 81 -6.05 1.95 6.83
N ARG A 82 -5.01 1.45 7.50
CA ARG A 82 -5.13 0.68 8.74
C ARG A 82 -4.07 1.08 9.75
N ALA A 83 -4.44 1.04 11.03
CA ALA A 83 -3.49 1.19 12.12
C ALA A 83 -2.66 -0.09 12.27
N ILE A 84 -1.36 0.05 12.44
CA ILE A 84 -0.49 -1.06 12.85
C ILE A 84 -0.69 -1.27 14.35
N GLN A 85 -1.12 -2.47 14.73
CA GLN A 85 -1.21 -2.84 16.15
C GLN A 85 0.18 -3.28 16.62
N PRO A 86 0.64 -2.81 17.79
CA PRO A 86 1.81 -3.40 18.43
C PRO A 86 1.54 -4.89 18.70
N MET A 87 2.54 -5.72 18.42
CA MET A 87 2.50 -7.15 18.76
C MET A 87 2.84 -7.35 20.24
#